data_AF-M6HRU7-F1
#
_entry.id   AF-M6HRU7-F1
#
_cell.length_a   1.000
_cell.length_b   1.000
_cell.length_c   1.000
_cell.angle_alpha   90.00
_cell.angle_beta   90.00
_cell.angle_gamma   90.00
#
_symmetry.space_group_name_H-M   'P 1'
#
loop_
_entity.id
_entity.type
_entity.pdbx_description
1 polymer ?
#
loop_
_entity_poly.entity_id
_entity_poly.type
_entity_poly.pdbx_seq_one_letter_code
_entity_poly.pdbx_strand_id
1 'polypeptide(L)' 'MIGSATEILKPELQFDKMISCAALPNLPDTKSSYFQSLIPGGIFIFPMGKRDQYLIFAKRNLNDWSFESKGGVRFVPLL' A
#
# COMPACT_ATOMS: atom_id res chain seq x y z
N MET A 1 -11.72 -4.26 17.94
CA MET A 1 -12.04 -3.24 16.92
C MET A 1 -11.15 -3.53 15.73
N ILE A 2 -11.71 -3.93 14.60
CA ILE A 2 -10.93 -4.13 13.37
C ILE A 2 -10.70 -2.72 12.80
N GLY A 3 -9.44 -2.27 12.75
CA GLY A 3 -9.11 -0.98 12.15
C GLY A 3 -9.14 -1.09 10.64
N SER A 4 -10.00 -0.33 9.98
CA SER A 4 -10.04 -0.25 8.51
C SER A 4 -9.10 0.87 8.04
N ALA A 5 -7.98 0.50 7.43
CA ALA A 5 -7.01 1.47 6.93
C ALA A 5 -7.64 2.44 5.91
N THR A 6 -8.60 1.98 5.11
CA THR A 6 -9.29 2.81 4.10
C THR A 6 -10.21 3.87 4.70
N GLU A 7 -10.72 3.66 5.92
CA GLU A 7 -11.56 4.64 6.62
C GLU A 7 -10.74 5.77 7.26
N ILE A 8 -9.46 5.50 7.54
CA ILE A 8 -8.54 6.47 8.15
C ILE A 8 -7.81 7.28 7.08
N LEU A 9 -7.47 6.66 5.95
CA LEU A 9 -6.76 7.31 4.84
C LEU A 9 -7.70 8.25 4.06
N LYS A 10 -7.91 9.44 4.62
CA LYS A 10 -8.61 10.54 3.95
C LYS A 10 -7.64 11.31 3.04
N PRO A 11 -8.10 11.88 1.91
CA PRO A 11 -7.24 12.66 1.01
C PRO A 11 -6.54 13.85 1.68
N GLU A 12 -7.11 14.39 2.76
CA GLU A 12 -6.49 15.49 3.52
C GLU A 12 -5.24 15.05 4.30
N LEU A 13 -5.11 13.75 4.60
CA LEU A 13 -3.93 13.20 5.25
C LEU A 13 -2.90 12.83 4.19
N GLN A 14 -1.74 13.48 4.26
CA GLN A 14 -0.63 13.29 3.33
C GLN A 14 0.56 12.67 4.07
N PHE A 15 1.11 11.58 3.52
CA PHE A 15 2.22 10.82 4.10
C PHE A 15 3.40 10.78 3.13
N ASP A 16 4.62 10.89 3.67
CA ASP A 16 5.85 10.60 2.92
C ASP A 16 6.08 9.09 2.77
N LYS A 17 5.72 8.33 3.81
CA LYS A 17 5.94 6.90 3.91
C LYS A 17 4.76 6.22 4.56
N MET A 18 4.37 5.09 4.01
CA MET A 18 3.34 4.22 4.55
C MET A 18 3.86 2.79 4.61
N ILE A 19 3.44 2.03 5.61
CA ILE A 19 3.78 0.62 5.76
C ILE A 19 2.51 -0.14 6.13
N SER A 20 2.16 -1.16 5.36
CA SER A 20 1.13 -2.12 5.73
C SER A 20 1.76 -3.36 6.33
N CYS A 21 1.29 -3.77 7.51
CA CYS A 21 1.65 -5.04 8.14
C CYS A 21 0.61 -6.14 7.88
N ALA A 22 -0.26 -5.95 6.89
CA ALA A 22 -1.22 -6.95 6.42
C ALA A 22 -1.21 -7.01 4.89
N ALA A 23 -1.39 -8.22 4.36
CA ALA A 23 -1.28 -8.50 2.93
C ALA A 23 -2.44 -7.90 2.15
N LEU A 24 -2.13 -6.99 1.24
CA LEU A 24 -3.12 -6.43 0.34
C LEU A 24 -3.58 -7.51 -0.66
N PRO A 25 -4.89 -7.61 -0.93
CA PRO A 25 -5.42 -8.61 -1.85
C PRO A 25 -5.09 -8.28 -3.31
N ASN A 26 -4.96 -6.99 -3.65
CA ASN A 26 -4.70 -6.48 -4.99
C ASN A 26 -3.74 -5.28 -4.92
N LEU A 27 -3.10 -4.96 -6.06
CA LEU A 27 -2.30 -3.73 -6.18
C LEU A 27 -3.22 -2.50 -6.05
N PRO A 28 -2.83 -1.47 -5.28
CA PRO A 28 -3.60 -0.24 -5.19
C PRO A 28 -3.54 0.53 -6.52
N ASP A 29 -4.69 0.96 -7.03
CA ASP A 29 -4.75 1.84 -8.20
C ASP A 29 -4.58 3.32 -7.80
N THR A 30 -4.63 4.22 -8.79
CA THR A 30 -4.50 5.68 -8.58
C THR A 30 -5.72 6.32 -7.92
N LYS A 31 -6.84 5.60 -7.83
CA LYS A 31 -8.06 6.04 -7.13
C LYS A 31 -8.10 5.55 -5.68
N SER A 32 -7.24 4.61 -5.31
CA SER A 32 -7.15 4.10 -3.94
C SER A 32 -6.78 5.21 -2.96
N SER A 33 -7.30 5.11 -1.73
CA SER A 33 -6.92 6.01 -0.64
C SER A 33 -5.43 5.96 -0.34
N TYR A 34 -4.79 4.80 -0.53
CA TYR A 34 -3.33 4.67 -0.42
C TYR A 34 -2.58 5.57 -1.40
N PHE A 35 -3.04 5.67 -2.65
CA PHE A 35 -2.44 6.58 -3.62
C PHE A 35 -2.70 8.03 -3.25
N GLN A 36 -3.96 8.38 -2.93
CA GLN A 36 -4.37 9.76 -2.68
C GLN A 36 -3.74 10.36 -1.41
N SER A 37 -3.53 9.54 -0.38
CA SER A 37 -2.91 9.96 0.88
C SER A 37 -1.38 9.92 0.87
N LEU A 38 -0.73 9.40 -0.17
CA LEU A 38 0.73 9.40 -0.29
C LEU A 38 1.18 10.59 -1.13
N ILE A 39 2.21 11.34 -0.78
CA ILE A 39 2.68 12.45 -1.63
C ILE A 39 3.37 11.93 -2.91
N PRO A 40 3.43 12.71 -4.01
CA PRO A 40 4.33 12.41 -5.12
C PRO A 40 5.78 12.25 -4.63
N GLY A 41 6.41 11.14 -4.98
CA GLY A 41 7.73 10.73 -4.50
C GLY A 41 7.72 9.87 -3.24
N GLY A 42 6.59 9.81 -2.54
CA GLY A 42 6.41 9.00 -1.33
C GLY A 42 6.46 7.50 -1.60
N ILE A 43 6.67 6.72 -0.53
CA ILE A 43 6.87 5.28 -0.61
C ILE A 43 5.84 4.53 0.24
N PHE A 44 5.17 3.56 -0.34
CA PHE A 44 4.31 2.61 0.35
C PHE A 44 4.92 1.22 0.30
N ILE A 45 5.16 0.64 1.48
CA ILE A 45 5.70 -0.72 1.62
C ILE A 45 4.58 -1.63 2.10
N PHE A 46 4.30 -2.71 1.37
CA PHE A 46 3.24 -3.64 1.77
C PHE A 46 3.48 -5.06 1.26
N PRO A 47 3.08 -6.09 2.02
CA PRO A 47 2.95 -7.43 1.48
C PRO A 47 1.73 -7.49 0.54
N MET A 48 1.84 -8.22 -0.56
CA MET A 48 0.77 -8.39 -1.54
C MET A 48 0.63 -9.84 -1.94
N GLY A 49 -0.61 -10.33 -2.04
CA GLY A 49 -0.94 -11.68 -2.48
C GLY A 49 -1.76 -12.45 -1.45
N LYS A 50 -2.13 -13.69 -1.79
CA LYS A 50 -2.92 -14.58 -0.91
C LYS A 50 -2.07 -15.74 -0.40
N ARG A 51 -1.86 -16.75 -1.26
CA ARG A 51 -1.07 -17.95 -0.95
C ARG A 51 0.43 -17.67 -1.08
N ASP A 52 0.82 -17.13 -2.23
CA ASP A 52 2.17 -16.63 -2.48
C ASP A 52 2.12 -15.12 -2.31
N GLN A 53 2.93 -14.60 -1.39
CA GLN A 53 2.99 -13.18 -1.08
C GLN A 53 4.40 -12.65 -1.29
N TYR A 54 4.47 -11.41 -1.77
CA TYR A 54 5.72 -10.70 -1.97
C TYR A 54 5.69 -9.35 -1.27
N LEU A 55 6.83 -8.93 -0.72
CA LEU A 55 6.98 -7.59 -0.18
C LEU A 55 7.19 -6.61 -1.33
N ILE A 56 6.29 -5.64 -1.47
CA ILE A 56 6.31 -4.64 -2.53
C ILE A 56 6.75 -3.30 -1.97
N PHE A 57 7.66 -2.65 -2.70
CA PHE A 57 8.00 -1.24 -2.55
C PHE A 57 7.33 -0.48 -3.69
N ALA A 58 6.27 0.26 -3.36
CA ALA A 58 5.55 1.10 -4.30
C ALA A 58 5.97 2.55 -4.11
N LYS A 59 6.52 3.18 -5.13
CA LYS A 59 6.81 4.62 -5.15
C LYS A 59 5.71 5.34 -5.93
N ARG A 60 5.09 6.35 -5.34
CA ARG A 60 4.13 7.19 -6.06
C ARG A 60 4.90 8.18 -6.94
N ASN A 61 4.52 8.24 -8.21
CA ASN A 61 4.96 9.25 -9.17
C ASN A 61 3.83 10.30 -9.30
N LEU A 62 3.97 11.28 -10.18
CA LEU A 62 2.95 12.34 -10.32
C LEU A 62 1.55 11.76 -10.61
N ASN A 63 1.47 10.77 -11.49
CA ASN A 63 0.20 10.25 -12.02
C ASN A 63 -0.02 8.75 -11.82
N ASP A 64 0.97 8.01 -11.30
CA ASP A 64 0.91 6.55 -11.21
C ASP A 64 1.92 6.00 -10.18
N TRP A 65 2.06 4.68 -10.09
CA TRP A 65 3.02 3.97 -9.26
C TRP A 65 4.25 3.48 -10.03
N SER A 66 5.34 3.24 -9.31
CA SER A 66 6.42 2.36 -9.71
C SER A 66 6.58 1.28 -8.64
N PHE A 67 6.63 0.01 -9.05
CA PHE A 67 6.64 -1.13 -8.12
C PHE A 67 7.94 -1.92 -8.22
N GLU A 68 8.47 -2.32 -7.07
CA GLU A 68 9.59 -3.23 -6.95
C GLU A 68 9.27 -4.34 -5.95
N SER A 69 9.46 -5.61 -6.34
CA SER A 69 9.34 -6.75 -5.42
C SER A 69 10.67 -7.02 -4.71
N LYS A 70 10.62 -7.22 -3.39
CA LYS A 70 11.78 -7.53 -2.55
C LYS A 70 11.87 -8.98 -2.10
N GLY A 71 10.98 -9.84 -2.60
CA GLY A 71 10.97 -11.28 -2.31
C GLY A 71 9.79 -11.76 -1.48
N GLY A 72 9.76 -13.07 -1.22
CA GLY A 72 8.63 -13.76 -0.61
C GLY A 72 8.47 -13.48 0.89
N VAL A 73 7.23 -13.31 1.33
CA VAL A 73 6.85 -13.06 2.74
C VAL A 73 5.56 -13.79 3.11
N ARG A 74 5.11 -13.69 4.36
CA ARG A 74 3.84 -14.26 4.82
C ARG A 74 3.22 -13.40 5.92
N PHE A 75 2.20 -12.62 5.55
CA PHE A 75 1.41 -11.79 6.46
C PHE A 75 -0.06 -12.22 6.46
N VAL A 76 -0.78 -11.86 7.53
CA VAL A 76 -2.24 -12.00 7.59
C VAL A 76 -2.90 -11.14 6.51
N PRO A 77 -4.05 -11.53 5.94
CA PRO A 77 -4.73 -10.72 4.93
C PRO A 77 -5.25 -9.41 5.54
N LEU A 78 -5.17 -8.33 4.76
CA LEU A 78 -5.92 -7.12 5.04
C LEU A 78 -7.40 -7.39 4.70
N LEU A 79 -8.27 -7.24 5.69
CA LEU A 79 -9.72 -7.50 5.60
C LEU A 79 -10.46 -6.37 4.86
#